data_AF-A0AAU9L3P7-F1
#
_entry.id   AF-A0AAU9L3P7-F1
#
_cell.length_a   1.000
_cell.length_b   1.000
_cell.length_c   1.000
_cell.angle_alpha   90.00
_cell.angle_beta   90.00
_cell.angle_gamma   90.00
#
_symmetry.space_group_name_H-M   'P 1'
#
loop_
_entity.id
_entity.type
_entity.pdbx_description
1 polymer ?
#
loop_
_entity_poly.entity_id
_entity_poly.type
_entity_poly.pdbx_seq_one_letter_code
_entity_poly.pdbx_strand_id
1 'polypeptide(L)'
;MDGWQEVCDQLRERSDFNLEKAAGACQARVALLLDHLCAGNVAALRKSGTSEEYERKRELLIELQAKQTAFETLQENLQKTKGEPFPSLFVTQHDAAVPKVGEAAAPIAVAEVTGEANRDGQRRLEMLEIRMERELAEQRRHADEQVRRLEKLQREQLETQQKQHAQLLATIQQQQAMMLDVIKSVTAQSSKD
;
A
#
# COMPACT_ATOMS: atom_id res chain seq x y z
N MET A 1 -31.76 -28.48 17.33
CA MET A 1 -32.77 -27.41 17.30
C MET A 1 -32.00 -26.12 17.29
N ASP A 2 -31.93 -25.46 16.14
CA ASP A 2 -31.18 -24.21 16.00
C ASP A 2 -31.82 -23.16 16.91
N GLY A 3 -31.08 -22.63 17.89
CA GLY A 3 -31.57 -21.70 18.95
C GLY A 3 -32.18 -20.38 18.46
N TRP A 4 -32.38 -20.23 17.15
CA TRP A 4 -33.03 -19.09 16.51
C TRP A 4 -34.50 -18.93 16.86
N GLN A 5 -35.19 -20.02 17.20
CA GLN A 5 -36.58 -19.92 17.65
C GLN A 5 -36.66 -19.16 18.98
N GLU A 6 -35.81 -19.51 19.94
CA GLU A 6 -35.70 -18.84 21.23
C GLU A 6 -35.29 -17.36 21.09
N VAL A 7 -34.35 -17.06 20.19
CA VAL A 7 -33.97 -15.67 19.86
C VAL A 7 -35.16 -14.89 19.31
N CYS A 8 -35.98 -15.48 18.44
CA CYS A 8 -37.17 -14.80 17.90
C CYS A 8 -38.23 -14.57 18.97
N ASP A 9 -38.41 -15.53 19.87
CA ASP A 9 -39.40 -15.43 20.94
C ASP A 9 -39.00 -14.30 21.92
N GLN A 10 -37.74 -14.24 22.34
CA GLN A 10 -37.20 -13.14 23.15
C GLN A 10 -37.30 -11.77 22.46
N LEU A 11 -37.13 -11.72 21.13
CA LEU A 11 -37.27 -10.47 20.38
C LEU A 11 -38.73 -10.01 20.29
N ARG A 12 -39.70 -10.92 20.21
CA ARG A 12 -41.15 -10.59 20.21
C ARG A 12 -41.66 -10.12 21.57
N GLU A 13 -41.01 -10.55 22.66
CA GLU A 13 -41.34 -10.07 24.00
C GLU A 13 -41.02 -8.58 24.21
N ARG A 14 -40.17 -8.00 23.35
CA ARG A 14 -39.84 -6.57 23.40
C ARG A 14 -40.87 -5.76 22.61
N SER A 15 -41.55 -4.83 23.28
CA SER A 15 -42.52 -3.91 22.67
C SER A 15 -41.93 -3.08 21.52
N ASP A 16 -40.63 -2.83 21.57
CA ASP A 16 -39.92 -1.98 20.60
C ASP A 16 -39.55 -2.75 19.31
N PHE A 17 -39.75 -4.07 19.30
CA PHE A 17 -39.34 -4.97 18.24
C PHE A 17 -40.54 -5.80 17.76
N ASN A 18 -41.32 -5.24 16.83
CA ASN A 18 -42.44 -5.97 16.23
C ASN A 18 -41.95 -6.99 15.18
N LEU A 19 -41.42 -8.13 15.65
CA LEU A 19 -40.83 -9.15 14.81
C LEU A 19 -41.87 -10.12 14.24
N GLU A 20 -42.36 -9.82 13.03
CA GLU A 20 -43.32 -10.65 12.30
C GLU A 20 -42.69 -11.83 11.51
N LYS A 21 -41.36 -11.92 11.49
CA LYS A 21 -40.63 -12.90 10.65
C LYS A 21 -40.34 -14.21 11.40
N ALA A 22 -40.22 -15.29 10.62
CA ALA A 22 -39.87 -16.62 11.13
C ALA A 22 -38.38 -16.74 11.45
N ALA A 23 -38.01 -17.73 12.29
CA ALA A 23 -36.64 -17.97 12.73
C ALA A 23 -35.62 -18.06 11.59
N GLY A 24 -35.94 -18.81 10.52
CA GLY A 24 -35.06 -18.93 9.35
C GLY A 24 -34.85 -17.60 8.61
N ALA A 25 -35.86 -16.72 8.55
CA ALA A 25 -35.73 -15.41 7.94
C ALA A 25 -34.87 -14.47 8.80
N CYS A 26 -34.94 -14.59 10.13
CA CYS A 26 -34.10 -13.83 11.05
C CYS A 26 -32.64 -14.31 10.96
N GLN A 27 -32.42 -15.61 10.95
CA GLN A 27 -31.10 -16.21 10.74
C GLN A 27 -30.47 -15.77 9.42
N ALA A 28 -31.21 -15.86 8.31
CA ALA A 28 -30.73 -15.43 7.00
C ALA A 28 -30.37 -13.94 6.98
N ARG A 29 -31.18 -13.11 7.66
CA ARG A 29 -30.91 -11.68 7.76
C ARG A 29 -29.66 -11.39 8.59
N VAL A 30 -29.48 -12.08 9.71
CA VAL A 30 -28.27 -11.92 10.55
C VAL A 30 -27.03 -12.40 9.80
N ALA A 31 -27.10 -13.54 9.11
CA ALA A 31 -26.00 -14.01 8.26
C ALA A 31 -25.60 -12.97 7.21
N LEU A 32 -26.59 -12.39 6.51
CA LEU A 32 -26.35 -11.34 5.53
C LEU A 32 -25.73 -10.07 6.15
N LEU A 33 -26.17 -9.68 7.36
CA LEU A 33 -25.58 -8.54 8.07
C LEU A 33 -24.14 -8.81 8.51
N LEU A 34 -23.85 -10.02 8.98
CA LEU A 34 -22.50 -10.46 9.32
C LEU A 34 -21.60 -10.47 8.09
N ASP A 35 -22.10 -10.97 6.95
CA ASP A 35 -21.34 -10.97 5.69
C ASP A 35 -21.02 -9.55 5.22
N HIS A 36 -21.98 -8.62 5.30
CA HIS A 36 -21.73 -7.21 4.99
C HIS A 36 -20.73 -6.57 5.95
N LEU A 37 -20.83 -6.85 7.25
CA LEU A 37 -19.88 -6.35 8.25
C LEU A 37 -18.47 -6.90 8.00
N CYS A 38 -18.33 -8.20 7.75
CA CYS A 38 -17.08 -8.84 7.39
C CYS A 38 -16.49 -8.25 6.10
N ALA A 39 -17.30 -8.09 5.05
CA ALA A 39 -16.86 -7.48 3.80
C ALA A 39 -16.41 -6.02 3.99
N GLY A 40 -17.15 -5.24 4.79
CA GLY A 40 -16.80 -3.87 5.15
C GLY A 40 -15.49 -3.79 5.94
N ASN A 41 -15.31 -4.66 6.93
CA ASN A 41 -14.09 -4.76 7.72
C ASN A 41 -12.90 -5.21 6.87
N VAL A 42 -13.06 -6.21 6.00
CA VAL A 42 -12.01 -6.63 5.07
C VAL A 42 -11.65 -5.52 4.10
N ALA A 43 -12.62 -4.75 3.60
CA ALA A 43 -12.35 -3.60 2.74
C ALA A 43 -11.65 -2.45 3.49
N ALA A 44 -12.02 -2.20 4.74
CA ALA A 44 -11.34 -1.23 5.61
C ALA A 44 -9.90 -1.69 5.94
N LEU A 45 -9.71 -2.97 6.25
CA LEU A 45 -8.42 -3.58 6.47
C LEU A 45 -7.54 -3.52 5.22
N ARG A 46 -8.09 -3.75 4.03
CA ARG A 46 -7.37 -3.53 2.75
C ARG A 46 -6.94 -2.07 2.56
N LYS A 47 -7.69 -1.09 3.06
CA LYS A 47 -7.25 0.32 3.07
C LYS A 47 -6.12 0.59 4.08
N SER A 48 -5.98 -0.23 5.11
CA SER A 48 -4.93 -0.13 6.14
C SER A 48 -3.82 -1.19 6.04
N GLY A 49 -3.79 -1.98 4.96
CA GLY A 49 -2.88 -3.11 4.78
C GLY A 49 -3.49 -4.43 5.28
N THR A 50 -3.44 -5.47 4.45
CA THR A 50 -3.88 -6.83 4.77
C THR A 50 -3.06 -7.43 5.93
N SER A 51 -3.56 -8.50 6.56
CA SER A 51 -2.85 -9.17 7.67
C SER A 51 -1.44 -9.64 7.26
N GLU A 52 -1.30 -10.14 6.04
CA GLU A 52 0.00 -10.55 5.48
C GLU A 52 0.93 -9.35 5.26
N GLU A 53 0.40 -8.20 4.85
CA GLU A 53 1.17 -6.96 4.71
C GLU A 53 1.61 -6.41 6.07
N TYR A 54 0.78 -6.54 7.10
CA TYR A 54 1.15 -6.21 8.48
C TYR A 54 2.26 -7.12 9.01
N GLU A 55 2.12 -8.44 8.84
CA GLU A 55 3.13 -9.44 9.21
C GLU A 55 4.47 -9.13 8.51
N ARG A 56 4.47 -8.97 7.18
CA ARG A 56 5.67 -8.61 6.41
C ARG A 56 6.28 -7.29 6.88
N LYS A 57 5.45 -6.26 7.13
CA LYS A 57 5.94 -4.95 7.61
C LYS A 57 6.55 -5.06 9.00
N ARG A 58 5.99 -5.91 9.87
CA ARG A 58 6.52 -6.19 11.20
C ARG A 58 7.86 -6.92 11.13
N GLU A 59 8.00 -7.92 10.27
CA GLU A 59 9.27 -8.61 10.03
C GLU A 59 10.36 -7.66 9.52
N LEU A 60 10.02 -6.82 8.53
CA LEU A 60 10.91 -5.78 8.01
C LEU A 60 11.38 -4.80 9.09
N LEU A 61 10.50 -4.38 10.00
CA LEU A 61 10.89 -3.50 11.11
C LEU A 61 11.85 -4.18 12.09
N ILE A 62 11.65 -5.46 12.38
CA ILE A 62 12.56 -6.24 13.24
C ILE A 62 13.93 -6.35 12.59
N GLU A 63 14.00 -6.66 11.29
CA GLU A 63 15.27 -6.71 10.56
C GLU A 63 15.99 -5.37 10.53
N LEU A 64 15.25 -4.27 10.32
CA LEU A 64 15.81 -2.92 10.29
C LEU A 64 16.40 -2.55 11.66
N GLN A 65 15.68 -2.86 12.74
CA GLN A 65 16.14 -2.64 14.10
C GLN A 65 17.39 -3.50 14.43
N ALA A 66 17.44 -4.75 13.97
CA ALA A 66 18.62 -5.61 14.11
C ALA A 66 19.84 -5.04 13.36
N LYS A 67 19.64 -4.52 12.14
CA LYS A 67 20.71 -3.87 11.37
C LYS A 67 21.19 -2.57 12.02
N GLN A 68 20.26 -1.78 12.55
CA GLN A 68 20.59 -0.54 13.26
C GLN A 68 21.42 -0.80 14.51
N THR A 69 21.00 -1.76 15.35
CA THR A 69 21.76 -2.14 16.56
C THR A 69 23.12 -2.76 16.22
N ALA A 70 23.22 -3.56 15.17
CA ALA A 70 24.50 -4.07 14.67
C ALA A 70 25.43 -2.94 14.20
N PHE A 71 24.88 -1.89 13.58
CA PHE A 71 25.65 -0.72 13.16
C PHE A 71 26.10 0.14 14.36
N GLU A 72 25.22 0.37 15.33
CA GLU A 72 25.54 1.11 16.56
C GLU A 72 26.63 0.40 17.38
N THR A 73 26.54 -0.93 17.51
CA THR A 73 27.58 -1.73 18.19
C THR A 73 28.92 -1.72 17.44
N LEU A 74 28.89 -1.78 16.10
CA LEU A 74 30.10 -1.61 15.29
C LEU A 74 30.75 -0.23 15.53
N GLN A 75 29.93 0.82 15.55
CA GLN A 75 30.38 2.19 15.79
C GLN A 75 30.96 2.36 17.21
N GLU A 76 30.33 1.80 18.23
CA GLU A 76 30.85 1.79 19.59
C GLU A 76 32.18 1.04 19.71
N ASN A 77 32.30 -0.12 19.06
CA ASN A 77 33.54 -0.90 19.07
C ASN A 77 34.69 -0.14 18.41
N LEU A 78 34.42 0.59 17.32
CA LEU A 78 35.37 1.47 16.64
C LEU A 78 35.76 2.69 17.50
N GLN A 79 34.85 3.22 18.31
CA GLN A 79 35.17 4.31 19.24
C GLN A 79 35.98 3.82 20.46
N LYS A 80 35.67 2.63 20.98
CA LYS A 80 36.42 1.99 22.08
C LYS A 80 37.87 1.68 21.68
N THR A 81 38.10 1.25 20.43
CA THR A 81 39.47 1.06 19.89
C THR A 81 40.24 2.35 19.63
N LYS A 82 39.57 3.52 19.66
CA LYS A 82 40.20 4.84 19.46
C LYS A 82 40.66 5.51 20.76
N GLY A 83 40.32 4.94 21.92
CA GLY A 83 40.60 5.50 23.25
C GLY A 83 41.67 4.77 24.06
N GLU A 84 42.21 3.65 23.60
CA GLU A 84 43.30 2.95 24.27
C GLU A 84 44.66 3.41 23.71
N PRO A 85 45.60 3.88 24.54
CA PRO A 85 46.98 4.09 24.11
C PRO A 85 47.58 2.71 23.83
N PHE A 86 47.67 2.35 22.55
CA PHE A 86 48.37 1.15 22.08
C PHE A 86 49.77 1.07 22.72
N PRO A 87 50.08 0.06 23.54
CA PRO A 87 51.41 -0.51 23.52
C PRO A 87 51.49 -1.33 22.23
N SER A 88 52.39 -0.94 21.34
CA SER A 88 52.74 -1.70 20.14
C SER A 88 52.94 -3.18 20.50
N LEU A 89 52.00 -4.03 20.11
CA LEU A 89 52.15 -5.48 20.13
C LEU A 89 51.83 -6.01 18.74
N PHE A 90 52.83 -5.84 17.88
CA PHE A 90 53.09 -6.80 16.83
C PHE A 90 53.21 -8.20 17.47
N VAL A 91 52.73 -9.21 16.72
CA VAL A 91 52.97 -10.66 16.87
C VAL A 91 51.98 -11.44 17.76
N THR A 92 50.93 -11.98 17.14
CA THR A 92 50.32 -13.25 17.57
C THR A 92 51.16 -14.42 17.06
N GLN A 93 51.61 -15.24 18.02
CA GLN A 93 51.67 -16.70 18.00
C GLN A 93 52.22 -17.39 16.74
N HIS A 94 53.42 -17.96 16.86
CA HIS A 94 53.75 -19.20 16.18
C HIS A 94 53.85 -20.35 17.19
N ASP A 95 53.22 -21.45 16.80
CA ASP A 95 53.02 -22.72 17.47
C ASP A 95 54.33 -23.47 17.77
N ALA A 96 54.22 -24.50 18.60
CA ALA A 96 55.27 -25.20 19.31
C ALA A 96 56.46 -25.76 18.47
N ALA A 97 57.64 -25.61 19.10
CA ALA A 97 58.77 -26.55 19.18
C ALA A 97 59.92 -26.54 18.13
N VAL A 98 61.12 -26.30 18.71
CA VAL A 98 62.50 -26.77 18.38
C VAL A 98 63.45 -25.73 17.70
N PRO A 99 64.73 -25.63 18.15
CA PRO A 99 65.38 -24.33 18.34
C PRO A 99 66.61 -24.04 17.44
N LYS A 100 67.02 -22.76 17.52
CA LYS A 100 68.35 -22.14 17.33
C LYS A 100 68.80 -21.63 15.95
N VAL A 101 69.32 -20.39 16.03
CA VAL A 101 70.35 -19.67 15.24
C VAL A 101 69.87 -18.73 14.11
N GLY A 102 70.18 -17.44 14.28
CA GLY A 102 70.77 -16.62 13.20
C GLY A 102 69.89 -15.55 12.53
N GLU A 103 69.89 -14.35 13.10
CA GLU A 103 70.18 -13.06 12.43
C GLU A 103 69.95 -12.92 10.91
N ALA A 104 68.97 -12.08 10.50
CA ALA A 104 69.17 -10.88 9.65
C ALA A 104 67.87 -10.43 8.93
N ALA A 105 67.74 -9.10 8.84
CA ALA A 105 66.65 -8.28 8.34
C ALA A 105 66.17 -8.51 6.88
N ALA A 106 64.87 -8.32 6.63
CA ALA A 106 64.29 -7.29 5.73
C ALA A 106 62.76 -7.46 5.57
N PRO A 107 61.94 -6.39 5.78
CA PRO A 107 60.49 -6.43 5.58
C PRO A 107 60.09 -5.69 4.29
N ILE A 108 59.55 -6.36 3.28
CA ILE A 108 58.84 -5.71 2.15
C ILE A 108 57.69 -6.61 1.68
N ALA A 109 56.54 -5.97 1.44
CA ALA A 109 55.33 -6.44 0.73
C ALA A 109 54.11 -6.83 1.57
N VAL A 110 53.54 -5.88 2.32
CA VAL A 110 52.09 -5.84 2.56
C VAL A 110 51.62 -4.38 2.50
N ALA A 111 51.46 -3.85 1.29
CA ALA A 111 51.01 -2.46 1.11
C ALA A 111 49.97 -2.24 -0.02
N GLU A 112 49.35 -3.27 -0.60
CA GLU A 112 48.50 -3.06 -1.80
C GLU A 112 47.04 -3.52 -1.74
N VAL A 113 46.57 -4.21 -0.69
CA VAL A 113 45.22 -4.84 -0.75
C VAL A 113 44.05 -3.99 -0.21
N THR A 114 44.30 -2.87 0.48
CA THR A 114 43.22 -2.13 1.19
C THR A 114 42.55 -1.00 0.39
N GLY A 115 43.13 -0.52 -0.71
CA GLY A 115 42.56 0.56 -1.52
C GLY A 115 41.53 0.11 -2.57
N GLU A 116 41.68 -1.10 -3.11
CA GLU A 116 40.84 -1.61 -4.20
C GLU A 116 39.49 -2.15 -3.69
N ALA A 117 39.50 -2.85 -2.55
CA ALA A 117 38.29 -3.39 -1.93
C ALA A 117 37.27 -2.29 -1.55
N ASN A 118 37.75 -1.11 -1.15
CA ASN A 118 36.89 0.02 -0.79
C ASN A 118 36.29 0.71 -2.04
N ARG A 119 37.06 0.80 -3.14
CA ARG A 119 36.57 1.31 -4.43
C ARG A 119 35.54 0.36 -5.07
N ASP A 120 35.73 -0.95 -4.93
CA ASP A 120 34.76 -1.94 -5.38
C ASP A 120 33.46 -1.91 -4.59
N GLY A 121 33.54 -1.68 -3.26
CA GLY A 121 32.35 -1.45 -2.43
C GLY A 121 31.57 -0.21 -2.89
N GLN A 122 32.28 0.90 -3.14
CA GLN A 122 31.69 2.15 -3.63
C GLN A 122 30.97 1.94 -4.98
N ARG A 123 31.64 1.29 -5.95
CA ARG A 123 31.05 0.98 -7.27
C ARG A 123 29.80 0.09 -7.18
N ARG A 124 29.79 -0.86 -6.24
CA ARG A 124 28.62 -1.72 -6.00
C ARG A 124 27.44 -0.95 -5.41
N LEU A 125 27.70 -0.01 -4.51
CA LEU A 125 26.67 0.87 -3.95
C LEU A 125 26.08 1.81 -5.01
N GLU A 126 26.92 2.45 -5.82
CA GLU A 126 26.48 3.31 -6.94
C GLU A 126 25.59 2.52 -7.93
N MET A 127 25.97 1.28 -8.25
CA MET A 127 25.16 0.40 -9.10
C MET A 127 23.78 0.07 -8.49
N LEU A 128 23.71 -0.11 -7.17
CA LEU A 128 22.45 -0.35 -6.46
C LEU A 128 21.58 0.91 -6.40
N GLU A 129 22.19 2.08 -6.18
CA GLU A 129 21.51 3.37 -6.18
C GLU A 129 20.88 3.64 -7.56
N ILE A 130 21.65 3.47 -8.64
CA ILE A 130 21.14 3.63 -10.02
C ILE A 130 20.00 2.65 -10.30
N ARG A 131 20.08 1.41 -9.80
CA ARG A 131 18.99 0.43 -9.99
C ARG A 131 17.73 0.86 -9.25
N MET A 132 17.87 1.27 -7.99
CA MET A 132 16.77 1.76 -7.18
C MET A 132 16.12 3.01 -7.80
N GLU A 133 16.92 3.96 -8.28
CA GLU A 133 16.42 5.15 -8.97
C GLU A 133 15.59 4.81 -10.21
N ARG A 134 16.05 3.84 -11.00
CA ARG A 134 15.31 3.36 -12.19
C ARG A 134 13.98 2.72 -11.79
N GLU A 135 13.98 1.84 -10.79
CA GLU A 135 12.76 1.19 -10.31
C GLU A 135 11.76 2.21 -9.76
N LEU A 136 12.22 3.21 -9.00
CA LEU A 136 11.37 4.30 -8.51
C LEU A 136 10.81 5.15 -9.67
N ALA A 137 11.62 5.43 -10.70
CA ALA A 137 11.17 6.16 -11.88
C ALA A 137 10.09 5.38 -12.66
N GLU A 138 10.24 4.05 -12.79
CA GLU A 138 9.24 3.19 -13.41
C GLU A 138 7.94 3.14 -12.61
N GLN A 139 8.03 2.97 -11.29
CA GLN A 139 6.85 3.02 -10.41
C GLN A 139 6.12 4.35 -10.52
N ARG A 140 6.86 5.46 -10.55
CA ARG A 140 6.29 6.80 -10.71
C ARG A 140 5.59 6.94 -12.07
N ARG A 141 6.20 6.47 -13.15
CA ARG A 141 5.57 6.47 -14.48
C ARG A 141 4.28 5.67 -14.49
N HIS A 142 4.29 4.48 -13.89
CA HIS A 142 3.10 3.65 -13.79
C HIS A 142 1.99 4.35 -12.98
N ALA A 143 2.34 4.97 -11.85
CA ALA A 143 1.37 5.74 -11.06
C ALA A 143 0.80 6.92 -11.87
N ASP A 144 1.64 7.69 -12.54
CA ASP A 144 1.22 8.80 -13.41
C ASP A 144 0.31 8.32 -14.55
N GLU A 145 0.58 7.14 -15.13
CA GLU A 145 -0.27 6.53 -16.14
C GLU A 145 -1.65 6.12 -15.60
N GLN A 146 -1.72 5.58 -14.38
CA GLN A 146 -3.00 5.27 -13.73
C GLN A 146 -3.82 6.55 -13.49
N VAL A 147 -3.18 7.62 -13.01
CA VAL A 147 -3.83 8.92 -12.84
C VAL A 147 -4.35 9.44 -14.18
N ARG A 148 -3.54 9.42 -15.24
CA ARG A 148 -3.97 9.84 -16.58
C ARG A 148 -5.16 9.04 -17.11
N ARG A 149 -5.19 7.72 -16.86
CA ARG A 149 -6.34 6.87 -17.25
C ARG A 149 -7.60 7.26 -16.51
N LEU A 150 -7.51 7.51 -15.20
CA LEU A 150 -8.63 7.95 -14.38
C LEU A 150 -9.16 9.33 -14.81
N GLU A 151 -8.27 10.29 -15.04
CA GLU A 151 -8.66 11.62 -15.53
C GLU A 151 -9.34 11.55 -16.90
N LYS A 152 -8.86 10.68 -17.79
CA LYS A 152 -9.48 10.47 -19.10
C LYS A 152 -10.90 9.90 -18.94
N LEU A 153 -11.07 8.88 -18.11
CA LEU A 153 -12.38 8.28 -17.83
C LEU A 153 -13.36 9.31 -17.25
N GLN A 154 -12.88 10.13 -16.30
CA GLN A 154 -13.69 11.19 -15.69
C GLN A 154 -14.14 12.23 -16.72
N ARG A 155 -13.25 12.64 -17.63
CA ARG A 155 -13.59 13.57 -18.71
C ARG A 155 -14.64 12.98 -19.67
N GLU A 156 -14.45 11.73 -20.09
CA GLU A 156 -15.41 11.03 -20.96
C GLU A 156 -16.79 10.88 -20.31
N GLN A 157 -16.82 10.59 -19.00
CA GLN A 157 -18.07 10.48 -18.24
C GLN A 157 -18.79 11.83 -18.16
N LEU A 158 -18.05 12.91 -17.86
CA LEU A 158 -18.62 14.26 -17.80
C LEU A 158 -19.16 14.70 -19.16
N GLU A 159 -18.43 14.43 -20.24
CA GLU A 159 -18.86 14.75 -21.60
C GLU A 159 -20.14 13.98 -21.98
N THR A 160 -20.22 12.69 -21.62
CA THR A 160 -21.41 11.88 -21.84
C THR A 160 -22.62 12.44 -21.09
N GLN A 161 -22.44 12.81 -19.82
CA GLN A 161 -23.50 13.40 -19.00
C GLN A 161 -23.97 14.74 -19.59
N GLN A 162 -23.05 15.60 -20.00
CA GLN A 162 -23.39 16.89 -20.63
C GLN A 162 -24.16 16.69 -21.94
N LYS A 163 -23.75 15.72 -22.78
CA LYS A 163 -24.48 15.38 -24.02
C LYS A 163 -25.89 14.88 -23.73
N GLN A 164 -26.07 14.00 -22.75
CA GLN A 164 -27.39 13.51 -22.34
C GLN A 164 -28.27 14.65 -21.84
N HIS A 165 -27.74 15.55 -21.01
CA HIS A 165 -28.48 16.71 -20.52
C HIS A 165 -28.87 17.66 -21.66
N ALA A 166 -27.96 17.91 -22.61
CA ALA A 166 -28.25 18.74 -23.78
C ALA A 166 -29.33 18.12 -24.68
N GLN A 167 -29.31 16.79 -24.89
CA GLN A 167 -30.35 16.07 -25.63
C GLN A 167 -31.72 16.14 -24.94
N LEU A 168 -31.74 16.00 -23.62
CA LEU A 168 -32.98 16.13 -22.84
C LEU A 168 -33.56 17.54 -22.97
N LEU A 169 -32.74 18.58 -22.84
CA LEU A 169 -33.18 19.97 -23.03
C LEU A 169 -33.71 20.21 -24.43
N ALA A 170 -33.04 19.71 -25.47
CA ALA A 170 -33.52 19.82 -26.86
C ALA A 170 -34.87 19.12 -27.05
N THR A 171 -35.08 17.96 -26.43
CA THR A 171 -36.34 17.22 -26.50
C THR A 171 -37.46 17.97 -25.78
N ILE A 172 -37.19 18.54 -24.62
CA ILE A 172 -38.15 19.37 -23.88
C ILE A 172 -38.54 20.60 -24.72
N GLN A 173 -37.57 21.28 -25.33
CA GLN A 173 -37.84 22.42 -26.21
C GLN A 173 -38.69 22.04 -27.41
N GLN A 174 -38.40 20.89 -28.05
CA GLN A 174 -39.21 20.37 -29.16
C GLN A 174 -40.64 20.05 -28.72
N GLN A 175 -40.82 19.42 -27.55
CA GLN A 175 -42.14 19.14 -26.99
C GLN A 175 -42.91 20.43 -26.67
N GLN A 176 -42.25 21.45 -26.12
CA GLN A 176 -42.86 22.76 -25.86
C GLN A 176 -43.31 23.47 -27.16
N ALA A 177 -42.49 23.44 -28.21
CA ALA A 177 -42.83 24.00 -29.51
C ALA A 177 -44.05 23.28 -30.12
N MET A 178 -44.06 21.94 -30.07
CA MET A 178 -45.17 21.13 -30.56
C MET A 178 -46.47 21.42 -29.79
N MET A 179 -46.39 21.55 -28.46
CA MET A 179 -47.55 21.91 -27.63
C MET A 179 -48.12 23.29 -27.99
N LEU A 180 -47.26 24.27 -28.25
CA LEU A 180 -47.68 25.60 -28.70
C LEU A 180 -48.39 25.55 -30.06
N ASP A 181 -47.91 24.73 -31.00
CA ASP A 181 -48.55 24.57 -32.31
C ASP A 181 -49.91 23.88 -32.21
N VAL A 182 -50.06 22.90 -31.31
CA VAL A 182 -51.36 22.28 -30.98
C VAL A 182 -52.31 23.34 -30.40
N ILE A 183 -51.86 24.15 -29.44
CA ILE A 183 -52.69 25.21 -28.84
C ILE A 183 -53.12 26.24 -29.92
N LYS A 184 -52.20 26.65 -30.80
CA LYS A 184 -52.51 27.58 -31.91
C LYS A 184 -53.52 26.99 -32.90
N SER A 185 -53.40 25.71 -33.24
CA SER A 185 -54.33 25.07 -34.18
C SER A 185 -55.74 24.92 -33.60
N VAL A 186 -55.86 24.55 -32.33
CA VAL A 186 -57.16 24.46 -31.62
C VAL A 186 -57.82 25.83 -31.47
N THR A 187 -57.05 26.86 -31.07
CA THR A 187 -57.58 28.24 -30.94
C THR A 187 -57.99 28.85 -32.29
N ALA A 188 -57.27 28.52 -33.38
CA ALA A 188 -57.65 28.94 -34.73
C ALA A 188 -58.95 28.25 -35.20
N GLN A 189 -59.16 26.98 -34.86
CA GLN A 189 -60.40 26.24 -35.16
C GLN A 189 -61.59 26.82 -34.39
N SER A 190 -61.44 27.12 -33.09
CA SER A 190 -62.53 27.70 -32.28
C SER A 190 -62.90 29.14 -32.66
N SER A 191 -62.12 29.82 -33.49
CA SER A 191 -62.42 31.18 -33.98
C SER A 191 -63.20 31.21 -35.31
N LYS A 192 -63.36 30.04 -35.96
CA LYS A 192 -64.06 29.90 -37.24
C LYS A 192 -65.51 29.41 -37.11
N ASP A 193 -65.89 28.94 -35.93
CA ASP A 193 -67.28 28.64 -35.54
C ASP A 193 -67.89 29.84 -34.80
#